data_AF-A0A969PHF3-F1
#
_entry.id   AF-A0A969PHF3-F1
#
_cell.length_a   1.000
_cell.length_b   1.000
_cell.length_c   1.000
_cell.angle_alpha   90.00
_cell.angle_beta   90.00
_cell.angle_gamma   90.00
#
_symmetry.space_group_name_H-M   'P 1'
#
loop_
_entity.id
_entity.type
_entity.pdbx_description
1 polymer ?
#
loop_
_entity_poly.entity_id
_entity_poly.type
_entity_poly.pdbx_seq_one_letter_code
_entity_poly.pdbx_strand_id
1 'polypeptide(L)'
;MTVVPIFAPKTLPSEETQPSEEPQKSRSSGTLELATQDVRIVIAEQKQQTHLLTTKLNILFVVNGALLTTLMISRLVTQPSAFSFAEILGFFVNFTLLINAFLPRQVAVSPNLGDTKFLEKYLALGAEEYQLQMLVNQVATYNTNKQRLDDVSQSLTYSAYVTWTIAVTILLHMVSSYFIRGIGL
;
A
#
# COMPACT_ATOMS: atom_id res chain seq x y z
N MET A 1 -73.77 -8.36 72.36
CA MET A 1 -73.68 -8.14 70.90
C MET A 1 -72.25 -8.43 70.48
N THR A 2 -71.97 -9.63 69.97
CA THR A 2 -71.80 -9.97 68.53
C THR A 2 -70.30 -9.89 68.17
N VAL A 3 -69.51 -10.96 68.15
CA VAL A 3 -69.39 -12.09 67.18
C VAL A 3 -68.74 -11.69 65.82
N VAL A 4 -67.47 -12.12 65.67
CA VAL A 4 -66.79 -12.71 64.47
C VAL A 4 -66.11 -11.80 63.42
N PRO A 5 -65.02 -12.30 62.76
CA PRO A 5 -63.83 -11.56 62.32
C PRO A 5 -63.57 -11.61 60.78
N ILE A 6 -62.31 -11.35 60.40
CA ILE A 6 -61.61 -11.69 59.14
C ILE A 6 -61.90 -10.78 57.94
N PHE A 7 -60.86 -10.02 57.55
CA PHE A 7 -60.52 -9.82 56.14
C PHE A 7 -59.00 -9.65 56.03
N ALA A 8 -58.31 -10.69 55.55
CA ALA A 8 -57.08 -10.49 54.80
C ALA A 8 -57.47 -10.01 53.39
N PRO A 9 -56.63 -9.20 52.73
CA PRO A 9 -56.16 -9.72 51.45
C PRO A 9 -54.71 -9.35 51.08
N LYS A 10 -54.06 -10.37 50.50
CA LYS A 10 -53.25 -10.31 49.28
C LYS A 10 -51.85 -9.67 49.40
N THR A 11 -50.87 -10.57 49.51
CA THR A 11 -49.49 -10.39 49.07
C THR A 11 -49.45 -9.65 47.71
N LEU A 12 -48.93 -8.43 47.72
CA LEU A 12 -48.44 -7.77 46.51
C LEU A 12 -47.15 -8.49 46.09
N PRO A 13 -47.01 -8.93 44.84
CA PRO A 13 -45.71 -9.33 44.32
C PRO A 13 -44.82 -8.08 44.34
N SER A 14 -43.67 -8.16 44.98
CA SER A 14 -42.59 -7.20 44.81
C SER A 14 -42.29 -7.14 43.31
N GLU A 15 -42.57 -5.98 42.71
CA GLU A 15 -42.10 -5.65 41.37
C GLU A 15 -40.57 -5.57 41.48
N GLU A 16 -39.90 -6.70 41.25
CA GLU A 16 -38.47 -6.71 40.93
C GLU A 16 -38.30 -5.85 39.68
N THR A 17 -37.90 -4.60 39.92
CA THR A 17 -37.35 -3.72 38.90
C THR A 17 -36.13 -4.44 38.34
N GLN A 18 -36.32 -5.13 37.20
CA GLN A 18 -35.22 -5.62 36.40
C GLN A 18 -34.31 -4.43 36.07
N PRO A 19 -32.98 -4.52 36.30
CA PRO A 19 -32.09 -3.48 35.84
C PRO A 19 -32.16 -3.45 34.31
N SER A 20 -32.49 -2.29 33.74
CA SER A 20 -32.48 -2.08 32.30
C SER A 20 -31.06 -2.24 31.74
N GLU A 21 -30.73 -3.42 31.23
CA GLU A 21 -29.44 -3.74 30.59
C GLU A 21 -29.33 -3.30 29.10
N GLU A 22 -30.17 -2.38 28.62
CA GLU A 22 -30.28 -2.09 27.18
C GLU A 22 -29.49 -0.92 26.54
N PRO A 23 -28.53 -0.20 27.15
CA PRO A 23 -27.69 0.74 26.37
C PRO A 23 -26.42 0.13 25.75
N GLN A 24 -25.89 -0.98 26.30
CA GLN A 24 -24.55 -1.47 25.94
C GLN A 24 -24.54 -2.45 24.76
N LYS A 25 -25.55 -3.32 24.65
CA LYS A 25 -25.59 -4.40 23.66
C LYS A 25 -25.85 -3.91 22.23
N SER A 26 -26.65 -2.86 22.08
CA SER A 26 -26.91 -2.20 20.79
C SER A 26 -25.70 -1.40 20.30
N ARG A 27 -24.99 -0.73 21.21
CA ARG A 27 -23.78 0.04 20.93
C ARG A 27 -22.62 -0.83 20.43
N SER A 28 -22.44 -2.02 21.01
CA SER A 28 -21.40 -2.96 20.58
C SER A 28 -21.71 -3.63 19.24
N SER A 29 -23.00 -3.87 18.92
CA SER A 29 -23.39 -4.49 17.66
C SER A 29 -23.08 -3.60 16.45
N GLY A 30 -23.33 -2.28 16.55
CA GLY A 30 -23.03 -1.34 15.49
C GLY A 30 -21.54 -1.17 15.23
N THR A 31 -20.72 -1.03 16.29
CA THR A 31 -19.26 -0.94 16.16
C THR A 31 -18.66 -2.23 15.58
N LEU A 32 -19.18 -3.40 15.96
CA LEU A 32 -18.70 -4.69 15.45
C LEU A 32 -19.01 -4.88 13.96
N GLU A 33 -20.19 -4.45 13.50
CA GLU A 33 -20.55 -4.49 12.09
C GLU A 33 -19.63 -3.61 11.24
N LEU A 34 -19.41 -2.37 11.68
CA LEU A 34 -18.47 -1.42 11.05
C LEU A 34 -17.05 -1.99 11.00
N ALA A 35 -16.56 -2.52 12.13
CA ALA A 35 -15.22 -3.12 12.19
C ALA A 35 -15.09 -4.36 11.30
N THR A 36 -16.13 -5.18 11.20
CA THR A 36 -16.13 -6.35 10.31
C THR A 36 -16.07 -5.92 8.84
N GLN A 37 -16.80 -4.87 8.48
CA GLN A 37 -16.76 -4.30 7.13
C GLN A 37 -15.38 -3.73 6.80
N ASP A 38 -14.80 -2.93 7.69
CA ASP A 38 -13.47 -2.32 7.49
C ASP A 38 -12.37 -3.38 7.38
N VAL A 39 -12.42 -4.45 8.20
CA VAL A 39 -11.49 -5.60 8.09
C VAL A 39 -11.60 -6.27 6.73
N ARG A 40 -12.80 -6.49 6.21
CA ARG A 40 -13.00 -7.10 4.88
C ARG A 40 -12.42 -6.23 3.77
N ILE A 41 -12.59 -4.92 3.86
CA ILE A 41 -12.03 -3.95 2.90
C ILE A 41 -10.50 -4.03 2.93
N VAL A 42 -9.89 -3.99 4.11
CA VAL A 42 -8.42 -4.10 4.26
C VAL A 42 -7.86 -5.38 3.66
N ILE A 43 -8.51 -6.51 3.89
CA ILE A 43 -8.08 -7.80 3.33
C ILE A 43 -8.15 -7.78 1.79
N ALA A 44 -9.22 -7.20 1.23
CA ALA A 44 -9.36 -7.06 -0.22
C ALA A 44 -8.28 -6.13 -0.80
N GLU A 45 -8.00 -5.00 -0.14
CA GLU A 45 -6.93 -4.07 -0.53
C GLU A 45 -5.56 -4.74 -0.45
N GLN A 46 -5.25 -5.48 0.62
CA GLN A 46 -3.98 -6.21 0.75
C GLN A 46 -3.79 -7.25 -0.37
N LYS A 47 -4.86 -7.97 -0.74
CA LYS A 47 -4.82 -8.89 -1.88
C LYS A 47 -4.51 -8.15 -3.18
N GLN A 48 -5.16 -7.01 -3.41
CA GLN A 48 -4.88 -6.18 -4.59
C GLN A 48 -3.45 -5.63 -4.60
N GLN A 49 -2.94 -5.15 -3.46
CA GLN A 49 -1.56 -4.68 -3.32
C GLN A 49 -0.55 -5.78 -3.62
N THR A 50 -0.84 -7.02 -3.21
CA THR A 50 0.00 -8.19 -3.53
C THR A 50 0.06 -8.43 -5.04
N HIS A 51 -1.08 -8.38 -5.74
CA HIS A 51 -1.10 -8.48 -7.21
C HIS A 51 -0.34 -7.33 -7.89
N LEU A 52 -0.52 -6.10 -7.43
CA LEU A 52 0.21 -4.94 -7.95
C LEU A 52 1.72 -5.07 -7.72
N LEU A 53 2.14 -5.58 -6.56
CA LEU A 53 3.55 -5.81 -6.26
C LEU A 53 4.16 -6.83 -7.21
N THR A 54 3.49 -7.97 -7.44
CA THR A 54 3.95 -8.98 -8.40
C THR A 54 4.10 -8.39 -9.81
N THR A 55 3.12 -7.58 -10.24
CA THR A 55 3.18 -6.91 -11.54
C THR A 55 4.36 -5.93 -11.63
N LYS A 56 4.59 -5.12 -10.59
CA LYS A 56 5.73 -4.19 -10.52
C LYS A 56 7.06 -4.92 -10.63
N LEU A 57 7.22 -6.04 -9.92
CA LEU A 57 8.42 -6.87 -9.98
C LEU A 57 8.62 -7.51 -11.36
N ASN A 58 7.54 -7.99 -12.00
CA ASN A 58 7.61 -8.53 -13.35
C ASN A 58 8.05 -7.47 -14.36
N ILE A 59 7.49 -6.26 -14.29
CA ILE A 59 7.89 -5.14 -15.16
C ILE A 59 9.36 -4.79 -14.93
N LEU A 60 9.77 -4.65 -13.66
CA LEU A 60 11.16 -4.39 -13.30
C LEU A 60 12.11 -5.42 -13.90
N PHE A 61 11.78 -6.71 -13.83
CA PHE A 61 12.60 -7.77 -14.40
C PHE A 61 12.66 -7.70 -15.94
N VAL A 62 11.52 -7.49 -16.60
CA VAL A 62 11.42 -7.41 -18.06
C VAL A 62 12.19 -6.20 -18.61
N VAL A 63 12.01 -5.02 -18.02
CA VAL A 63 12.69 -3.78 -18.48
C VAL A 63 14.20 -3.90 -18.31
N ASN A 64 14.66 -4.37 -17.14
CA ASN A 64 16.10 -4.54 -16.90
C ASN A 64 16.70 -5.63 -17.79
N GLY A 65 15.99 -6.74 -18.02
CA GLY A 65 16.42 -7.78 -18.94
C GLY A 65 16.55 -7.27 -20.38
N ALA A 66 15.59 -6.47 -20.85
CA ALA A 66 15.64 -5.86 -22.17
C ALA A 66 16.82 -4.89 -22.31
N LEU A 67 17.00 -3.97 -21.36
CA LEU A 67 18.12 -3.02 -21.37
C LEU A 67 19.48 -3.73 -21.36
N LEU A 68 19.64 -4.74 -20.52
CA LEU A 68 20.88 -5.53 -20.48
C LEU A 68 21.14 -6.22 -21.81
N THR A 69 20.11 -6.81 -22.42
CA THR A 69 20.21 -7.46 -23.74
C THR A 69 20.60 -6.47 -24.83
N THR A 70 19.99 -5.29 -24.85
CA THR A 70 20.33 -4.22 -25.80
C THR A 70 21.79 -3.79 -25.67
N LEU A 71 22.30 -3.63 -24.45
CA LEU A 71 23.70 -3.28 -24.20
C LEU A 71 24.67 -4.40 -24.65
N MET A 72 24.32 -5.65 -24.41
CA MET A 72 25.09 -6.81 -24.88
C MET A 72 25.13 -6.89 -26.41
N ILE A 73 24.00 -6.63 -27.09
CA ILE A 73 23.93 -6.58 -28.56
C ILE A 73 24.72 -5.40 -29.12
N SER A 74 24.68 -4.25 -28.45
CA SER A 74 25.40 -3.03 -28.85
C SER A 74 26.91 -3.27 -29.00
N ARG A 75 27.47 -4.34 -28.39
CA ARG A 75 28.90 -4.69 -28.40
C ARG A 75 29.83 -3.61 -27.85
N LEU A 76 29.31 -2.49 -27.34
CA LEU A 76 30.11 -1.47 -26.67
C LEU A 76 30.75 -2.01 -25.40
N VAL A 77 30.07 -2.89 -24.67
CA VAL A 77 30.65 -3.57 -23.49
C VAL A 77 31.92 -4.34 -23.85
N THR A 78 32.00 -4.89 -25.08
CA THR A 78 33.14 -5.70 -25.52
C THR A 78 34.31 -4.90 -26.11
N GLN A 79 34.10 -3.63 -26.49
CA GLN A 79 35.16 -2.78 -27.04
C GLN A 79 35.29 -1.51 -26.19
N PRO A 80 36.37 -1.35 -25.41
CA PRO A 80 36.48 -0.25 -24.46
C PRO A 80 36.54 1.10 -25.19
N SER A 81 35.55 1.95 -24.95
CA SER A 81 35.45 3.31 -25.47
C SER A 81 34.76 4.22 -24.45
N ALA A 82 34.86 5.54 -24.63
CA ALA A 82 34.15 6.50 -23.78
C ALA A 82 32.62 6.27 -23.80
N PHE A 83 32.07 5.83 -24.94
CA PHE A 83 30.66 5.47 -25.08
C PHE A 83 30.31 4.23 -24.25
N SER A 84 31.18 3.22 -24.25
CA SER A 84 31.00 2.01 -23.43
C SER A 84 30.98 2.33 -21.93
N PHE A 85 31.84 3.24 -21.48
CA PHE A 85 31.82 3.68 -20.09
C PHE A 85 30.53 4.43 -19.75
N ALA A 86 30.08 5.35 -20.62
CA ALA A 86 28.84 6.10 -20.43
C ALA A 86 27.60 5.18 -20.40
N GLU A 87 27.56 4.16 -21.25
CA GLU A 87 26.48 3.18 -21.30
C GLU A 87 26.42 2.29 -20.06
N ILE A 88 27.57 1.78 -19.60
CA ILE A 88 27.64 0.96 -18.38
C ILE A 88 27.22 1.80 -17.17
N LEU A 89 27.75 3.02 -17.04
CA LEU A 89 27.39 3.91 -15.95
C LEU A 89 25.90 4.28 -15.99
N GLY A 90 25.39 4.64 -17.17
CA GLY A 90 23.97 4.93 -17.37
C GLY A 90 23.09 3.74 -17.00
N PHE A 91 23.47 2.53 -17.41
CA PHE A 91 22.77 1.30 -17.04
C PHE A 91 22.71 1.11 -15.52
N PHE A 92 23.83 1.27 -14.81
CA PHE A 92 23.85 1.15 -13.36
C PHE A 92 22.96 2.18 -12.66
N VAL A 93 22.99 3.44 -13.13
CA VAL A 93 22.12 4.49 -12.60
C VAL A 93 20.65 4.15 -12.86
N ASN A 94 20.30 3.74 -14.08
CA ASN A 94 18.93 3.38 -14.45
C ASN A 94 18.43 2.18 -13.65
N PHE A 95 19.25 1.13 -13.54
CA PHE A 95 18.98 -0.05 -12.75
C PHE A 95 18.70 0.31 -11.29
N THR A 96 19.54 1.17 -10.70
CA THR A 96 19.37 1.62 -9.31
C THR A 96 18.07 2.40 -9.13
N LEU A 97 17.73 3.29 -10.06
CA LEU A 97 16.48 4.08 -10.01
C LEU A 97 15.24 3.19 -10.15
N LEU A 98 15.28 2.22 -11.07
CA LEU A 98 14.20 1.25 -11.27
C LEU A 98 14.02 0.37 -10.04
N ILE A 99 15.11 -0.16 -9.48
CA ILE A 99 15.07 -0.95 -8.24
C ILE A 99 14.46 -0.12 -7.11
N ASN A 100 14.83 1.16 -6.97
CA ASN A 100 14.25 2.05 -5.95
C ASN A 100 12.76 2.32 -6.18
N ALA A 101 12.33 2.50 -7.44
CA ALA A 101 10.93 2.76 -7.81
C ALA A 101 10.03 1.53 -7.59
N PHE A 102 10.56 0.33 -7.87
CA PHE A 102 9.76 -0.90 -7.91
C PHE A 102 10.00 -1.86 -6.74
N LEU A 103 11.00 -1.61 -5.88
CA LEU A 103 11.15 -2.36 -4.63
C LEU A 103 9.88 -2.24 -3.78
N PRO A 104 9.45 -3.33 -3.13
CA PRO A 104 8.29 -3.29 -2.24
C PRO A 104 8.54 -2.32 -1.10
N ARG A 105 7.93 -1.13 -1.16
CA ARG A 105 7.69 -0.30 0.03
C ARG A 105 6.34 -0.73 0.58
N GLN A 106 6.30 -1.12 1.85
CA GLN A 106 5.07 -1.54 2.51
C GLN A 106 4.05 -0.40 2.45
N VAL A 107 2.91 -0.62 1.79
CA VAL A 107 1.79 0.33 1.75
C VAL A 107 1.11 0.29 3.12
N ALA A 108 0.86 1.46 3.71
CA ALA A 108 0.12 1.51 4.97
C ALA A 108 -1.34 1.20 4.65
N VAL A 109 -1.94 0.28 5.39
CA VAL A 109 -3.36 -0.08 5.23
C VAL A 109 -4.05 0.12 6.58
N SER A 110 -5.22 0.75 6.55
CA SER A 110 -6.03 1.05 7.73
C SER A 110 -7.37 0.35 7.62
N PRO A 111 -7.84 -0.30 8.70
CA PRO A 111 -7.15 -0.54 9.97
C PRO A 111 -5.90 -1.44 9.90
N ASN A 112 -4.93 -1.18 10.78
CA ASN A 112 -3.74 -2.03 10.89
C ASN A 112 -4.07 -3.30 11.68
N LEU A 113 -4.40 -4.36 10.96
CA LEU A 113 -4.77 -5.66 11.52
C LEU A 113 -3.58 -6.41 12.18
N GLY A 114 -2.36 -5.90 12.03
CA GLY A 114 -1.17 -6.48 12.66
C GLY A 114 -1.00 -6.10 14.13
N ASP A 115 -1.72 -5.07 14.63
CA ASP A 115 -1.70 -4.67 16.03
C ASP A 115 -2.93 -5.24 16.75
N THR A 116 -2.73 -6.20 17.65
CA THR A 116 -3.83 -6.79 18.43
C THR A 116 -4.53 -5.76 19.32
N LYS A 117 -3.84 -4.67 19.68
CA LYS A 117 -4.40 -3.55 20.46
C LYS A 117 -5.36 -2.70 19.63
N PHE A 118 -5.33 -2.81 18.31
CA PHE A 118 -6.29 -2.14 17.43
C PHE A 118 -7.70 -2.66 17.72
N LEU A 119 -7.91 -3.99 17.72
CA LEU A 119 -9.25 -4.53 17.95
C LEU A 119 -9.77 -4.17 19.36
N GLU A 120 -8.92 -4.29 20.37
CA GLU A 120 -9.29 -4.02 21.76
C GLU A 120 -9.65 -2.54 21.99
N LYS A 121 -8.87 -1.62 21.41
CA LYS A 121 -9.11 -0.19 21.52
C LYS A 121 -10.34 0.24 20.74
N TYR A 122 -10.51 -0.26 19.51
CA TYR A 122 -11.55 0.19 18.59
C TYR A 122 -12.92 -0.43 18.88
N LEU A 123 -12.99 -1.69 19.31
CA LEU A 123 -14.25 -2.35 19.66
C LEU A 123 -14.85 -1.83 20.98
N ALA A 124 -14.04 -1.19 21.84
CA ALA A 124 -14.52 -0.56 23.07
C ALA A 124 -15.22 0.80 22.84
N LEU A 125 -15.10 1.40 21.65
CA LEU A 125 -15.73 2.68 21.32
C LEU A 125 -17.19 2.52 20.87
N GLY A 126 -17.97 3.58 21.08
CA GLY A 126 -19.27 3.72 20.42
C GLY A 126 -19.12 3.91 18.91
N ALA A 127 -20.17 3.57 18.15
CA ALA A 127 -20.13 3.59 16.68
C ALA A 127 -19.70 4.93 16.05
N GLU A 128 -20.19 6.07 16.56
CA GLU A 128 -19.80 7.39 16.06
C GLU A 128 -18.31 7.72 16.35
N GLU A 129 -17.85 7.41 17.56
CA GLU A 129 -16.47 7.64 17.98
C GLU A 129 -15.50 6.73 17.20
N TYR A 130 -15.91 5.49 16.94
CA TYR A 130 -15.20 4.55 16.06
C TYR A 130 -15.02 5.14 14.67
N GLN A 131 -16.09 5.65 14.06
CA GLN A 131 -16.04 6.23 12.71
C GLN A 131 -15.14 7.46 12.64
N LEU A 132 -15.20 8.35 13.65
CA LEU A 132 -14.35 9.54 13.71
C LEU A 132 -12.86 9.15 13.81
N GLN A 133 -12.54 8.20 14.69
CA GLN A 133 -11.17 7.76 14.87
C GLN A 133 -10.65 6.96 13.66
N MET A 134 -11.52 6.20 12.99
CA MET A 134 -11.19 5.53 11.73
C MET A 134 -10.90 6.54 10.62
N LEU A 135 -11.70 7.61 10.50
CA LEU A 135 -11.49 8.66 9.52
C LEU A 135 -10.13 9.34 9.69
N VAL A 136 -9.74 9.66 10.93
CA VAL A 136 -8.41 10.21 11.23
C VAL A 136 -7.30 9.24 10.82
N ASN A 137 -7.46 7.94 11.10
CA ASN A 137 -6.48 6.92 10.73
C ASN A 137 -6.37 6.73 9.20
N GLN A 138 -7.50 6.79 8.49
CA GLN A 138 -7.54 6.77 7.03
C GLN A 138 -6.83 7.97 6.43
N VAL A 139 -7.04 9.18 6.97
CA VAL A 139 -6.33 10.40 6.53
C VAL A 139 -4.82 10.28 6.76
N ALA A 140 -4.40 9.79 7.93
CA ALA A 140 -2.98 9.56 8.23
C ALA A 140 -2.36 8.52 7.27
N THR A 141 -3.09 7.46 6.99
CA THR A 141 -2.70 6.40 6.05
C THR A 141 -2.60 6.92 4.63
N TYR A 142 -3.57 7.73 4.19
CA TYR A 142 -3.57 8.39 2.89
C TYR A 142 -2.34 9.28 2.72
N ASN A 143 -2.05 10.15 3.69
CA ASN A 143 -0.92 11.06 3.60
C ASN A 143 0.43 10.30 3.53
N THR A 144 0.57 9.25 4.34
CA THR A 144 1.75 8.37 4.32
C THR A 144 1.91 7.68 2.96
N ASN A 145 0.82 7.19 2.37
CA ASN A 145 0.85 6.54 1.07
C ASN A 145 1.10 7.53 -0.07
N LYS A 146 0.59 8.76 0.02
CA LYS A 146 0.83 9.82 -0.96
C LYS A 146 2.32 10.13 -1.09
N GLN A 147 3.01 10.34 0.03
CA GLN A 147 4.45 10.60 0.01
C GLN A 147 5.23 9.46 -0.66
N ARG A 148 4.86 8.20 -0.37
CA ARG A 148 5.49 7.03 -0.99
C ARG A 148 5.24 6.94 -2.49
N LEU A 149 4.04 7.32 -2.95
CA LEU A 149 3.72 7.39 -4.38
C LEU A 149 4.54 8.48 -5.06
N ASP A 150 4.71 9.63 -4.42
CA ASP A 150 5.52 10.73 -4.96
C ASP A 150 6.99 10.30 -5.12
N ASP A 151 7.58 9.62 -4.13
CA ASP A 151 8.94 9.09 -4.20
C ASP A 151 9.13 8.09 -5.37
N VAL A 152 8.15 7.19 -5.57
CA VAL A 152 8.16 6.21 -6.65
C VAL A 152 8.04 6.91 -8.00
N SER A 153 7.11 7.86 -8.10
CA SER A 153 6.90 8.67 -9.30
C SER A 153 8.19 9.38 -9.71
N GLN A 154 8.83 10.07 -8.76
CA GLN A 154 10.08 10.78 -9.00
C GLN A 154 11.21 9.83 -9.46
N SER A 155 11.36 8.68 -8.80
CA SER A 155 12.35 7.66 -9.19
C SER A 155 12.12 7.15 -10.61
N LEU A 156 10.85 6.95 -10.99
CA LEU A 156 10.46 6.50 -12.32
C LEU A 156 10.71 7.58 -13.38
N THR A 157 10.40 8.85 -13.08
CA THR A 157 10.70 9.99 -13.95
C THR A 157 12.21 10.11 -14.22
N TYR A 158 13.04 10.00 -13.18
CA TYR A 158 14.49 10.01 -13.38
C TYR A 158 14.98 8.79 -14.18
N SER A 159 14.45 7.60 -13.92
CA SER A 159 14.77 6.40 -14.71
C SER A 159 14.44 6.59 -16.19
N ALA A 160 13.30 7.22 -16.51
CA ALA A 160 12.93 7.52 -17.88
C ALA A 160 13.93 8.46 -18.55
N TYR A 161 14.36 9.52 -17.87
CA TYR A 161 15.40 10.43 -18.39
C TYR A 161 16.72 9.72 -18.63
N VAL A 162 17.18 8.90 -17.68
CA VAL A 162 18.43 8.13 -17.83
C VAL A 162 18.32 7.13 -18.99
N THR A 163 17.20 6.43 -19.10
CA THR A 163 16.92 5.52 -20.23
C THR A 163 17.02 6.25 -21.57
N TRP A 164 16.43 7.44 -21.66
CA TRP A 164 16.48 8.26 -22.86
C TRP A 164 17.92 8.71 -23.18
N THR A 165 18.70 9.13 -22.17
CA THR A 165 20.12 9.48 -22.36
C THR A 165 20.94 8.30 -22.85
N ILE A 166 20.73 7.09 -22.32
CA ILE A 166 21.38 5.87 -22.81
C ILE A 166 21.03 5.62 -24.28
N ALA A 167 19.74 5.72 -24.64
CA ALA A 167 19.29 5.52 -26.01
C ALA A 167 19.93 6.51 -27.00
N VAL A 168 20.00 7.79 -26.63
CA VAL A 168 20.69 8.82 -27.43
C VAL A 168 22.18 8.51 -27.56
N THR A 169 22.82 8.03 -26.50
CA THR A 169 24.24 7.66 -26.49
C THR A 169 24.51 6.49 -27.45
N ILE A 170 23.67 5.44 -27.40
CA ILE A 170 23.72 4.29 -28.33
C ILE A 170 23.59 4.77 -29.78
N LEU A 171 22.59 5.64 -30.05
CA LEU A 171 22.33 6.15 -31.39
C LEU A 171 23.51 6.97 -31.92
N LEU A 172 24.05 7.87 -31.09
CA LEU A 172 25.21 8.68 -31.46
C LEU A 172 26.45 7.82 -31.71
N HIS A 173 26.62 6.76 -30.93
CA HIS A 173 27.69 5.78 -31.17
C HIS A 173 27.50 5.03 -32.50
N MET A 174 26.28 4.56 -32.82
CA MET A 174 26.00 3.93 -34.12
C MET A 174 26.31 4.87 -35.28
N VAL A 175 25.88 6.13 -35.20
CA VAL A 175 26.17 7.14 -36.22
C VAL A 175 27.68 7.37 -36.35
N SER A 176 28.38 7.56 -35.23
CA SER A 176 29.83 7.80 -35.23
C SER A 176 30.61 6.62 -35.82
N SER A 177 30.26 5.39 -35.45
CA SER A 177 30.89 4.19 -36.00
C SER A 177 30.62 4.01 -37.49
N TYR A 178 29.43 4.38 -37.97
CA TYR A 178 29.09 4.34 -39.39
C TYR A 178 29.91 5.36 -40.20
N PHE A 179 30.05 6.60 -39.71
CA PHE A 179 30.84 7.62 -40.39
C PHE A 179 32.35 7.33 -40.36
N ILE A 180 32.90 6.84 -39.24
CA ILE A 180 34.32 6.46 -39.15
C ILE A 180 34.64 5.30 -40.09
N ARG A 181 33.76 4.29 -40.16
CA ARG A 181 33.94 3.13 -41.03
C ARG A 181 33.65 3.43 -42.51
N GLY A 182 32.78 4.40 -42.79
CA GLY A 182 32.46 4.88 -44.13
C GLY A 182 33.52 5.82 -44.74
N ILE A 183 34.37 6.45 -43.92
CA ILE A 183 35.47 7.32 -44.36
C ILE A 183 36.75 6.53 -44.70
N GLY A 184 36.78 5.22 -44.46
CA GLY A 184 37.88 4.36 -44.89
C GLY A 184 39.14 4.51 -44.05
N LEU A 185 39.16 3.79 -42.93
CA LEU A 185 40.36 3.30 -42.25
C LEU A 185 40.10 1.85 -41.81
#